data_AF-A0A6A6TG86-F1
#
_entry.id   AF-A0A6A6TG86-F1
#
_cell.length_a   1.000
_cell.length_b   1.000
_cell.length_c   1.000
_cell.angle_alpha   90.00
_cell.angle_beta   90.00
_cell.angle_gamma   90.00
#
_symmetry.space_group_name_H-M   'P 1'
#
loop_
_entity.id
_entity.type
_entity.pdbx_description
1 polymer ?
#
loop_
_entity_poly.entity_id
_entity_poly.type
_entity_poly.pdbx_seq_one_letter_code
_entity_poly.pdbx_strand_id
1 'polypeptide(L)'
;MAAGNRKERRAAAKQNGNGNGAFRPTTEIDQAGVDMILKHPDRSGPKGKTLFDRAEERQRELDIQSGKIPASSGSTSAGEEDPIGPLGNAILYSISLTMLHITLDVIVYSQYREDIIWTEIFKRAATAMPVFLGIVHLLHVGTAKRFPTLRNVFFLVVSVVAGCYMVYSGNKHGYFYVMKSAPPIGAMWVWSVIEADLTYAASSCFAVVAYLWWNGFDAF
;
A
#
# COMPACT_ATOMS: atom_id res chain seq x y z
N MET A 1 29.94 31.05 19.77
CA MET A 1 30.30 32.46 19.49
C MET A 1 30.32 32.66 17.97
N ALA A 2 29.31 33.30 17.38
CA ALA A 2 29.23 33.53 15.93
C ALA A 2 28.76 34.96 15.65
N ALA A 3 29.61 35.94 15.97
CA ALA A 3 29.32 37.37 15.82
C ALA A 3 30.13 38.05 14.70
N GLY A 4 30.85 37.30 13.86
CA GLY A 4 31.71 37.87 12.81
C GLY A 4 30.96 38.33 11.55
N ASN A 5 29.92 37.61 11.14
CA ASN A 5 29.42 37.70 9.76
C ASN A 5 28.41 38.84 9.50
N ARG A 6 28.07 39.64 10.52
CA ARG A 6 27.09 40.74 10.37
C ARG A 6 27.74 42.10 10.12
N LYS A 7 28.96 42.32 10.64
CA LYS A 7 29.71 43.56 10.43
C LYS A 7 30.33 43.62 9.03
N GLU A 8 30.90 42.53 8.55
CA GLU A 8 31.43 42.44 7.17
C GLU A 8 30.35 42.66 6.11
N ARG A 9 29.17 42.06 6.30
CA ARG A 9 28.03 42.24 5.37
C ARG A 9 27.53 43.69 5.33
N ARG A 10 27.66 44.44 6.43
CA ARG A 10 27.32 45.86 6.49
C ARG A 10 28.40 46.76 5.88
N ALA A 11 29.67 46.37 6.00
CA ALA A 11 30.78 47.10 5.38
C ALA A 11 30.78 46.97 3.85
N ALA A 12 30.54 45.76 3.32
CA ALA A 12 30.43 45.51 1.88
C ALA A 12 29.25 46.26 1.24
N ALA A 13 28.10 46.36 1.94
CA ALA A 13 26.95 47.13 1.48
C ALA A 13 27.22 48.65 1.44
N LYS A 14 28.10 49.16 2.31
CA LYS A 14 28.51 50.57 2.33
C LYS A 14 29.47 50.92 1.20
N GLN A 15 30.32 49.99 0.78
CA GLN A 15 31.24 50.16 -0.36
C GLN A 15 30.49 50.21 -1.70
N ASN A 16 29.44 49.38 -1.87
CA ASN A 16 28.59 49.39 -3.07
C ASN A 16 27.52 50.49 -3.08
N GLY A 17 27.40 51.28 -2.00
CA GLY A 17 26.40 52.33 -1.84
C GLY A 17 26.80 53.71 -2.39
N ASN A 18 27.93 53.83 -3.09
CA ASN A 18 28.43 55.11 -3.59
C ASN A 18 28.10 55.33 -5.08
N GLY A 19 26.92 54.89 -5.51
CA GLY A 19 26.34 55.25 -6.81
C GLY A 19 25.23 56.27 -6.62
N ASN A 20 25.44 57.51 -7.07
CA ASN A 20 24.40 58.53 -7.23
C ASN A 20 23.38 58.12 -8.31
N GLY A 21 22.64 57.03 -8.09
CA GLY A 21 21.57 56.56 -8.96
C GLY A 21 20.23 57.02 -8.42
N ALA A 22 19.89 58.30 -8.61
CA ALA A 22 18.48 58.69 -8.53
C ALA A 22 17.71 57.81 -9.53
N PHE A 23 16.64 57.15 -9.08
CA PHE A 23 15.76 56.37 -9.97
C PHE A 23 15.18 57.32 -11.02
N ARG A 24 15.80 57.34 -12.20
CA ARG A 24 15.34 58.09 -13.37
C ARG A 24 14.42 57.14 -14.12
N PRO A 25 13.09 57.38 -14.15
CA PRO A 25 12.21 56.62 -15.01
C PRO A 25 12.64 56.95 -16.45
N THR A 26 13.33 56.01 -17.07
CA THR A 26 13.73 56.08 -18.47
C THR A 26 12.87 55.08 -19.23
N THR A 27 12.47 55.43 -20.45
CA THR A 27 11.70 54.56 -21.34
C THR A 27 12.58 53.58 -22.11
N GLU A 28 13.89 53.64 -21.91
CA GLU A 28 14.90 52.82 -22.57
C GLU A 28 15.41 51.78 -21.58
N ILE A 29 15.39 50.51 -21.98
CA ILE A 29 15.89 49.42 -21.17
C ILE A 29 17.40 49.36 -21.33
N ASP A 30 18.15 49.60 -20.26
CA ASP A 30 19.60 49.48 -20.25
C ASP A 30 20.03 48.04 -20.58
N GLN A 31 21.24 47.87 -21.12
CA GLN A 31 21.75 46.59 -21.62
C GLN A 31 21.73 45.50 -20.54
N ALA A 32 21.97 45.87 -19.27
CA ALA A 32 21.83 44.99 -18.12
C ALA A 32 20.38 44.54 -17.85
N GLY A 33 19.40 45.38 -18.16
CA GLY A 33 17.97 45.05 -18.08
C GLY A 33 17.55 44.09 -19.19
N VAL A 34 18.07 44.30 -20.41
CA VAL A 34 17.86 43.38 -21.54
C VAL A 34 18.45 42.00 -21.22
N ASP A 35 19.67 41.96 -20.70
CA ASP A 35 20.33 40.72 -20.28
C ASP A 35 19.58 40.01 -19.15
N MET A 36 18.97 40.75 -18.23
CA MET A 36 18.12 40.19 -17.17
C MET A 36 16.83 39.59 -17.74
N ILE A 37 16.19 40.24 -18.71
CA ILE A 37 14.96 39.75 -19.37
C ILE A 37 15.25 38.49 -20.20
N LEU A 38 16.41 38.43 -20.85
CA LEU A 38 16.85 37.29 -21.67
C LEU A 38 17.44 36.14 -20.85
N LYS A 39 17.68 36.33 -19.55
CA LYS A 39 18.28 35.30 -18.71
C LYS A 39 17.28 34.19 -18.42
N HIS A 40 17.52 33.02 -18.99
CA HIS A 40 16.74 31.84 -18.66
C HIS A 40 16.95 31.41 -17.19
N PRO A 41 15.92 30.85 -16.54
CA PRO A 41 16.07 30.27 -15.21
C PRO A 41 17.16 29.20 -15.22
N ASP A 42 18.11 29.30 -14.28
CA ASP A 42 19.14 28.28 -14.09
C ASP A 42 18.45 26.97 -13.70
N ARG A 43 18.42 26.01 -14.63
CA ARG A 43 17.87 24.66 -14.43
C ARG A 43 18.89 23.70 -13.81
N SER A 44 20.07 24.19 -13.41
CA SER A 44 20.98 23.35 -12.64
C SER A 44 20.31 22.92 -11.35
N GLY A 45 20.40 21.61 -11.06
CA GLY A 45 19.86 21.04 -9.84
C GLY A 45 20.48 21.70 -8.58
N PRO A 46 19.88 21.46 -7.41
CA PRO A 46 20.37 22.04 -6.16
C PRO A 46 21.87 21.78 -5.99
N LYS A 47 22.68 22.84 -5.95
CA LYS A 47 24.15 22.78 -5.83
C LYS A 47 24.63 22.37 -4.44
N GLY A 48 23.70 22.08 -3.54
CA GLY A 48 23.98 21.68 -2.17
C GLY A 48 23.03 20.57 -1.74
N LYS A 49 23.35 20.02 -0.57
CA LYS A 49 22.61 18.94 0.07
C LYS A 49 21.11 19.23 0.11
N THR A 50 20.32 18.33 -0.46
CA THR A 50 18.87 18.49 -0.52
C THR A 50 18.25 18.31 0.86
N LEU A 51 16.99 18.74 1.01
CA LEU A 51 16.26 18.48 2.25
C LEU A 51 16.07 16.96 2.49
N PHE A 52 15.96 16.18 1.42
CA PHE A 52 15.89 14.73 1.49
C PHE A 52 17.19 14.14 2.03
N ASP A 53 18.34 14.56 1.51
CA ASP A 53 19.65 14.10 1.97
C ASP A 53 19.87 14.42 3.46
N ARG A 54 19.38 15.56 3.95
CA ARG A 54 19.46 15.93 5.38
C ARG A 54 18.49 15.14 6.24
N ALA A 55 17.31 14.82 5.72
CA ALA A 55 16.33 13.99 6.42
C ALA A 55 16.84 12.55 6.57
N GLU A 56 17.43 12.00 5.50
CA GLU A 56 18.04 10.67 5.49
C GLU A 56 19.21 10.58 6.49
N GLU A 57 20.06 11.60 6.57
CA GLU A 57 21.14 11.62 7.56
C GLU A 57 20.63 11.62 9.00
N ARG A 58 19.64 12.47 9.31
CA ARG A 58 19.05 12.50 10.64
C ARG A 58 18.38 11.17 10.98
N GLN A 59 17.70 10.55 10.01
CA GLN A 59 17.07 9.25 10.21
C GLN A 59 18.12 8.18 10.52
N ARG A 60 19.24 8.18 9.79
CA ARG A 60 20.36 7.26 10.03
C ARG A 60 20.98 7.46 11.41
N GLU A 61 21.12 8.70 11.87
CA GLU A 61 21.59 9.00 13.24
C GLU A 61 20.62 8.48 14.31
N LEU A 62 19.30 8.64 14.11
CA LEU A 62 18.27 8.14 15.02
C LEU A 62 18.25 6.61 15.07
N ASP A 63 18.44 5.94 13.94
CA ASP A 63 18.48 4.48 13.87
C ASP A 63 19.69 3.92 14.65
N ILE A 64 20.87 4.54 14.49
CA ILE A 64 22.07 4.21 15.26
C ILE A 64 21.82 4.44 16.77
N GLN A 65 21.20 5.56 17.15
CA GLN A 65 20.89 5.87 18.54
C GLN A 65 19.87 4.91 19.15
N SER A 66 18.89 4.45 18.36
CA SER A 66 17.86 3.51 18.81
C SER A 66 18.32 2.04 18.88
N GLY A 67 19.57 1.75 18.48
CA GLY A 67 20.10 0.38 18.45
C GLY A 67 19.50 -0.49 17.33
N LYS A 68 18.83 0.11 16.34
CA LYS A 68 18.42 -0.59 15.13
C LYS A 68 19.64 -0.81 14.24
N ILE A 69 20.00 -2.07 14.00
CA ILE A 69 21.09 -2.45 13.10
C ILE A 69 20.76 -1.93 11.70
N PRO A 70 21.65 -1.19 11.02
CA PRO A 70 21.39 -0.71 9.68
C PRO A 70 21.38 -1.92 8.74
N ALA A 71 20.23 -2.21 8.14
CA ALA A 71 20.16 -3.14 7.02
C ALA A 71 21.02 -2.55 5.90
N SER A 72 22.07 -3.28 5.52
CA SER A 72 23.00 -2.91 4.47
C SER A 72 22.28 -2.51 3.18
N SER A 73 22.55 -1.31 2.70
CA SER A 73 22.16 -0.83 1.37
C SER A 73 22.74 -1.74 0.28
N GLY A 74 21.89 -2.62 -0.24
CA GLY A 74 22.05 -3.27 -1.53
C GLY A 74 21.00 -2.69 -2.46
N SER A 75 21.45 -2.03 -3.53
CA SER A 75 20.61 -1.45 -4.58
C SER A 75 19.74 -2.53 -5.25
N THR A 76 18.48 -2.64 -4.86
CA THR A 76 17.39 -3.20 -5.66
C THR A 76 16.10 -2.66 -5.05
N SER A 77 15.27 -2.01 -5.87
CA SER A 77 13.99 -1.40 -5.51
C SER A 77 13.19 -2.19 -4.46
N ALA A 78 13.16 -1.73 -3.21
CA ALA A 78 12.41 -2.33 -2.10
C ALA A 78 12.61 -1.44 -0.86
N GLY A 79 11.62 -1.10 -0.05
CA GLY A 79 10.21 -1.40 0.04
C GLY A 79 9.73 -0.60 1.27
N GLU A 80 8.47 -0.14 1.28
CA GLU A 80 7.88 0.56 2.42
C GLU A 80 8.29 -0.12 3.74
N GLU A 81 8.96 0.63 4.62
CA GLU A 81 9.00 0.27 6.03
C GLU A 81 7.55 0.28 6.51
N ASP A 82 6.93 -0.90 6.54
CA ASP A 82 5.54 -1.11 6.94
C ASP A 82 5.26 -0.36 8.26
N PRO A 83 4.57 0.79 8.24
CA PRO A 83 4.59 1.76 9.35
C PRO A 83 3.95 1.23 10.63
N ILE A 84 3.18 0.14 10.50
CA ILE A 84 2.35 -0.47 11.53
C ILE A 84 2.96 -1.79 12.04
N GLY A 85 3.92 -2.36 11.31
CA GLY A 85 4.52 -3.66 11.58
C GLY A 85 3.60 -4.86 11.26
N PRO A 86 4.14 -6.09 11.27
CA PRO A 86 3.41 -7.29 10.83
C PRO A 86 2.12 -7.55 11.62
N LEU A 87 2.13 -7.28 12.93
CA LEU A 87 0.99 -7.51 13.80
C LEU A 87 -0.14 -6.52 13.54
N GLY A 88 0.17 -5.22 13.42
CA GLY A 88 -0.88 -4.24 13.18
C GLY A 88 -1.43 -4.35 11.76
N ASN A 89 -0.62 -4.73 10.77
CA ASN A 89 -1.13 -5.09 9.44
C ASN A 89 -2.09 -6.27 9.52
N ALA A 90 -1.73 -7.33 10.26
CA ALA A 90 -2.62 -8.46 10.44
C ALA A 90 -3.96 -8.06 11.08
N ILE A 91 -3.94 -7.15 12.06
CA ILE A 91 -5.15 -6.62 12.68
C ILE A 91 -6.00 -5.86 11.64
N LEU A 92 -5.41 -4.92 10.91
CA LEU A 92 -6.14 -4.14 9.91
C LEU A 92 -6.79 -5.02 8.84
N TYR A 93 -6.01 -5.92 8.24
CA TYR A 93 -6.52 -6.87 7.25
C TYR A 93 -7.59 -7.78 7.85
N SER A 94 -7.42 -8.26 9.08
CA SER A 94 -8.43 -9.12 9.74
C SER A 94 -9.75 -8.40 9.98
N ILE A 95 -9.72 -7.11 10.35
CA ILE A 95 -10.92 -6.29 10.52
C ILE A 95 -11.62 -6.11 9.17
N SER A 96 -10.87 -5.76 8.12
CA SER A 96 -11.40 -5.63 6.76
C SER A 96 -12.01 -6.94 6.23
N LEU A 97 -11.34 -8.08 6.43
CA LEU A 97 -11.86 -9.39 6.04
C LEU A 97 -13.11 -9.76 6.84
N THR A 98 -13.15 -9.45 8.13
CA THR A 98 -14.32 -9.71 8.97
C THR A 98 -15.51 -8.88 8.52
N MET A 99 -15.29 -7.62 8.14
CA MET A 99 -16.34 -6.77 7.57
C MET A 99 -16.86 -7.33 6.24
N LEU A 100 -15.96 -7.76 5.35
CA LEU A 100 -16.33 -8.42 4.09
C LEU A 100 -17.11 -9.71 4.34
N HIS A 101 -16.69 -10.54 5.29
CA HIS A 101 -17.37 -11.77 5.68
C HIS A 101 -18.80 -11.50 6.18
N ILE A 102 -19.00 -10.53 7.07
CA ILE A 102 -20.34 -10.12 7.54
C ILE A 102 -21.19 -9.64 6.35
N THR A 103 -20.60 -8.83 5.46
CA THR A 103 -21.30 -8.32 4.26
C THR A 103 -21.76 -9.47 3.37
N LEU A 104 -20.89 -10.46 3.11
CA LEU A 104 -21.25 -11.65 2.35
C LEU A 104 -22.34 -12.46 3.06
N ASP A 105 -22.27 -12.63 4.40
CA ASP A 105 -23.28 -13.35 5.17
C ASP A 105 -24.67 -12.69 4.98
N VAL A 106 -24.74 -11.37 5.15
CA VAL A 106 -25.99 -10.60 4.93
C VAL A 106 -26.52 -10.73 3.49
N ILE A 107 -25.63 -10.65 2.48
CA ILE A 107 -26.01 -10.79 1.08
C ILE A 107 -26.60 -12.18 0.82
N VAL A 108 -25.97 -13.23 1.33
CA VAL A 108 -26.42 -14.60 1.04
C VAL A 108 -27.78 -14.90 1.69
N TYR A 109 -28.02 -14.44 2.93
CA TYR A 109 -29.35 -14.51 3.54
C TYR A 109 -30.40 -13.76 2.69
N SER A 110 -30.04 -12.58 2.16
CA SER A 110 -30.90 -11.79 1.29
C SER A 110 -31.17 -12.47 -0.06
N GLN A 111 -30.19 -13.18 -0.63
CA GLN A 111 -30.31 -13.91 -1.89
C GLN A 111 -31.29 -15.09 -1.77
N TYR A 112 -31.27 -15.79 -0.63
CA TYR A 112 -32.17 -16.92 -0.37
C TYR A 112 -33.50 -16.52 0.28
N ARG A 113 -33.73 -15.22 0.51
CA ARG A 113 -34.93 -14.68 1.19
C ARG A 113 -35.18 -15.28 2.57
N GLU A 114 -34.09 -15.53 3.30
CA GLU A 114 -34.14 -16.04 4.67
C GLU A 114 -34.07 -14.87 5.67
N ASP A 115 -34.67 -15.06 6.85
CA ASP A 115 -34.62 -14.04 7.92
C ASP A 115 -33.20 -13.83 8.45
N ILE A 116 -32.80 -12.56 8.56
CA ILE A 116 -31.45 -12.18 9.01
C ILE A 116 -31.34 -12.31 10.53
N ILE A 117 -30.71 -13.40 10.98
CA ILE A 117 -30.44 -13.66 12.40
C ILE A 117 -29.09 -13.05 12.79
N TRP A 118 -29.09 -11.79 13.20
CA TRP A 118 -27.87 -11.04 13.54
C TRP A 118 -26.97 -11.72 14.57
N THR A 119 -27.55 -12.38 15.57
CA THR A 119 -26.78 -13.08 16.61
C THR A 119 -25.95 -14.23 16.04
N GLU A 120 -26.45 -14.95 15.04
CA GLU A 120 -25.69 -16.01 14.37
C GLU A 120 -24.57 -15.45 13.49
N ILE A 121 -24.86 -14.37 12.75
CA ILE A 121 -23.89 -13.68 11.90
C ILE A 121 -22.72 -13.17 12.74
N PHE A 122 -22.99 -12.47 13.84
CA PHE A 122 -21.94 -11.97 14.73
C PHE A 122 -21.15 -13.11 15.38
N LYS A 123 -21.81 -14.21 15.77
CA LYS A 123 -21.12 -15.39 16.33
C LYS A 123 -20.19 -16.05 15.30
N ARG A 124 -20.64 -16.17 14.05
CA ARG A 124 -19.84 -16.70 12.94
C ARG A 124 -18.66 -15.79 12.60
N ALA A 125 -18.90 -14.48 12.54
CA ALA A 125 -17.87 -13.47 12.30
C ALA A 125 -16.82 -13.46 13.43
N ALA A 126 -17.25 -13.51 14.69
CA ALA A 126 -16.35 -13.59 15.84
C ALA A 126 -15.52 -14.88 15.84
N THR A 127 -16.07 -15.99 15.35
CA THR A 127 -15.33 -17.25 15.21
C THR A 127 -14.33 -17.20 14.04
N ALA A 128 -14.66 -16.51 12.94
CA ALA A 128 -13.80 -16.37 11.77
C ALA A 128 -12.66 -15.35 11.96
N MET A 129 -12.88 -14.30 12.75
CA MET A 129 -11.89 -13.24 13.01
C MET A 129 -10.51 -13.77 13.45
N PRO A 130 -10.37 -14.66 14.47
CA PRO A 130 -9.05 -15.17 14.87
C PRO A 130 -8.41 -16.04 13.79
N VAL A 131 -9.22 -16.72 12.97
CA VAL A 131 -8.73 -17.50 11.82
C VAL A 131 -8.12 -16.58 10.77
N PHE A 132 -8.83 -15.50 10.41
CA PHE A 132 -8.30 -14.48 9.48
C PHE A 132 -7.05 -13.82 10.04
N LEU A 133 -7.05 -13.43 11.32
CA LEU A 133 -5.88 -12.84 11.97
C LEU A 133 -4.68 -13.77 11.91
N GLY A 134 -4.85 -15.06 12.25
CA GLY A 134 -3.77 -16.04 12.23
C GLY A 134 -3.20 -16.28 10.83
N ILE A 135 -4.06 -16.47 9.83
CA ILE A 135 -3.63 -16.72 8.45
C ILE A 135 -2.95 -15.47 7.87
N VAL A 136 -3.54 -14.28 8.04
CA VAL A 136 -2.96 -13.03 7.56
C VAL A 136 -1.62 -12.76 8.24
N HIS A 137 -1.54 -12.89 9.56
CA HIS A 137 -0.29 -12.69 10.30
C HIS A 137 0.82 -13.62 9.79
N LEU A 138 0.50 -14.90 9.57
CA LEU A 138 1.46 -15.88 9.06
C LEU A 138 1.99 -15.48 7.68
N LEU A 139 1.12 -15.02 6.78
CA LEU A 139 1.51 -14.63 5.41
C LEU A 139 2.17 -13.25 5.32
N HIS A 140 1.95 -12.37 6.29
CA HIS A 140 2.56 -11.04 6.35
C HIS A 140 3.85 -10.99 7.17
N VAL A 141 4.18 -12.06 7.88
CA VAL A 141 5.43 -12.17 8.62
C VAL A 141 6.63 -12.17 7.67
N GLY A 142 7.76 -11.62 8.12
CA GLY A 142 8.95 -11.43 7.28
C GLY A 142 9.50 -12.72 6.64
N THR A 143 9.22 -13.90 7.21
CA THR A 143 9.63 -15.18 6.64
C THR A 143 8.83 -15.52 5.38
N ALA A 144 7.52 -15.26 5.35
CA ALA A 144 6.68 -15.48 4.17
C ALA A 144 7.01 -14.48 3.05
N LYS A 145 7.27 -13.21 3.40
CA LYS A 145 7.72 -12.19 2.44
C LYS A 145 9.10 -12.50 1.83
N ARG A 146 9.91 -13.35 2.46
CA ARG A 146 11.24 -13.73 1.94
C ARG A 146 11.19 -14.65 0.72
N PHE A 147 10.11 -15.42 0.56
CA PHE A 147 9.92 -16.34 -0.57
C PHE A 147 8.66 -15.95 -1.36
N PRO A 148 8.73 -14.90 -2.20
CA PRO A 148 7.56 -14.34 -2.89
C PRO A 148 6.89 -15.36 -3.83
N THR A 149 7.67 -16.22 -4.49
CA THR A 149 7.16 -17.27 -5.37
C THR A 149 6.32 -18.30 -4.62
N LEU A 150 6.78 -18.76 -3.46
CA LEU A 150 6.05 -19.73 -2.63
C LEU A 150 4.74 -19.11 -2.12
N ARG A 151 4.78 -17.85 -1.69
CA ARG A 151 3.60 -17.10 -1.25
C ARG A 151 2.56 -16.98 -2.38
N ASN A 152 2.99 -16.63 -3.58
CA ASN A 152 2.09 -16.51 -4.74
C ASN A 152 1.50 -17.86 -5.16
N VAL A 153 2.29 -18.94 -5.13
CA VAL A 153 1.79 -20.29 -5.38
C VAL A 153 0.77 -20.70 -4.32
N PHE A 154 1.01 -20.36 -3.04
CA PHE A 154 0.04 -20.59 -1.98
C PHE A 154 -1.28 -19.87 -2.26
N PHE A 155 -1.25 -18.58 -2.60
CA PHE A 155 -2.46 -17.83 -2.95
C PHE A 155 -3.16 -18.35 -4.20
N LEU A 156 -2.40 -18.78 -5.21
CA LEU A 156 -2.95 -19.45 -6.39
C LEU A 156 -3.75 -20.70 -6.01
N VAL A 157 -3.15 -21.59 -5.21
CA VAL A 157 -3.79 -22.84 -4.78
C VAL A 157 -5.03 -22.55 -3.94
N VAL A 158 -4.93 -21.65 -2.96
CA VAL A 158 -6.08 -21.26 -2.13
C VAL A 158 -7.20 -20.68 -2.98
N SER A 159 -6.87 -19.81 -3.94
CA SER A 159 -7.84 -19.19 -4.85
C SER A 159 -8.56 -20.21 -5.72
N VAL A 160 -7.82 -21.14 -6.34
CA VAL A 160 -8.41 -22.19 -7.18
C VAL A 160 -9.28 -23.13 -6.35
N VAL A 161 -8.80 -23.60 -5.20
CA VAL A 161 -9.56 -24.52 -4.35
C VAL A 161 -10.82 -23.84 -3.82
N ALA A 162 -10.73 -22.61 -3.31
CA ALA A 162 -11.87 -21.88 -2.79
C ALA A 162 -12.91 -21.58 -3.89
N GLY A 163 -12.46 -21.14 -5.08
CA GLY A 163 -13.33 -20.88 -6.22
C GLY A 163 -14.03 -22.14 -6.73
N CYS A 164 -13.28 -23.21 -6.99
CA CYS A 164 -13.85 -24.49 -7.43
C CYS A 164 -14.80 -25.07 -6.38
N TYR A 165 -14.47 -24.97 -5.10
CA TYR A 165 -15.35 -25.40 -4.01
C TYR A 165 -16.64 -24.59 -3.97
N MET A 166 -16.60 -23.28 -4.21
CA MET A 166 -17.79 -22.44 -4.22
C MET A 166 -18.72 -22.81 -5.40
N VAL A 167 -18.15 -23.02 -6.59
CA VAL A 167 -18.85 -23.56 -7.78
C VAL A 167 -19.51 -24.90 -7.48
N TYR A 168 -18.75 -25.83 -6.92
CA TYR A 168 -19.23 -27.15 -6.54
C TYR A 168 -20.36 -27.07 -5.50
N SER A 169 -20.16 -26.26 -4.44
CA SER A 169 -21.10 -26.14 -3.33
C SER A 169 -22.45 -25.61 -3.79
N GLY A 170 -22.47 -24.54 -4.60
CA GLY A 170 -23.74 -23.99 -5.08
C GLY A 170 -24.49 -24.87 -6.09
N ASN A 171 -23.79 -25.79 -6.78
CA ASN A 171 -24.42 -26.71 -7.74
C ASN A 171 -24.84 -28.06 -7.13
N LYS A 172 -24.19 -28.52 -6.05
CA LYS A 172 -24.39 -29.87 -5.49
C LYS A 172 -24.98 -29.90 -4.08
N HIS A 173 -24.85 -28.83 -3.31
CA HIS A 173 -25.36 -28.80 -1.94
C HIS A 173 -26.67 -28.04 -1.84
N GLY A 174 -27.48 -28.39 -0.83
CA GLY A 174 -28.71 -27.68 -0.51
C GLY A 174 -28.43 -26.25 -0.03
N TYR A 175 -29.38 -25.35 -0.22
CA TYR A 175 -29.20 -23.92 0.03
C TYR A 175 -28.70 -23.58 1.44
N PHE A 176 -29.16 -24.27 2.50
CA PHE A 176 -28.69 -24.02 3.87
C PHE A 176 -27.19 -24.27 4.06
N TYR A 177 -26.64 -25.23 3.33
CA TYR A 177 -25.21 -25.52 3.36
C TYR A 177 -24.42 -24.42 2.68
N VAL A 178 -24.87 -24.01 1.48
CA VAL A 178 -24.28 -22.92 0.71
C VAL A 178 -24.32 -21.63 1.52
N MET A 179 -25.45 -21.33 2.16
CA MET A 179 -25.63 -20.15 3.00
C MET A 179 -24.61 -20.04 4.13
N LYS A 180 -24.29 -21.14 4.81
CA LYS A 180 -23.35 -21.14 5.94
C LYS A 180 -21.88 -21.22 5.51
N SER A 181 -21.60 -21.74 4.32
CA SER A 181 -20.23 -22.00 3.84
C SER A 181 -19.71 -20.92 2.88
N ALA A 182 -20.58 -20.32 2.07
CA ALA A 182 -20.20 -19.32 1.08
C ALA A 182 -19.58 -18.04 1.68
N PRO A 183 -20.06 -17.47 2.80
CA PRO A 183 -19.48 -16.23 3.33
C PRO A 183 -18.00 -16.33 3.72
N PRO A 184 -17.54 -17.30 4.54
CA PRO A 184 -16.13 -17.41 4.89
C PRO A 184 -15.26 -17.85 3.71
N ILE A 185 -15.76 -18.74 2.85
CA ILE A 185 -15.00 -19.22 1.68
C ILE A 185 -14.87 -18.14 0.62
N GLY A 186 -15.95 -17.39 0.35
CA GLY A 186 -15.94 -16.24 -0.55
C GLY A 186 -15.00 -15.15 -0.08
N ALA A 187 -14.97 -14.87 1.23
CA ALA A 187 -14.02 -13.93 1.81
C ALA A 187 -12.56 -14.36 1.60
N MET A 188 -12.27 -15.64 1.87
CA MET A 188 -10.93 -16.20 1.63
C MET A 188 -10.56 -16.21 0.15
N TRP A 189 -11.52 -16.49 -0.73
CA TRP A 189 -11.29 -16.49 -2.17
C TRP A 189 -10.94 -15.10 -2.68
N VAL A 190 -11.77 -14.09 -2.39
CA VAL A 190 -11.53 -12.70 -2.79
C VAL A 190 -10.19 -12.20 -2.26
N TRP A 191 -9.89 -12.47 -0.98
CA TRP A 191 -8.62 -12.09 -0.40
C TRP A 191 -7.42 -12.73 -1.11
N SER A 192 -7.48 -14.03 -1.39
CA SER A 192 -6.41 -14.74 -2.09
C SER A 192 -6.15 -14.22 -3.51
N VAL A 193 -7.18 -13.74 -4.22
CA VAL A 193 -7.05 -13.15 -5.56
C VAL A 193 -6.41 -11.77 -5.48
N ILE A 194 -6.79 -10.96 -4.49
CA ILE A 194 -6.26 -9.59 -4.32
C ILE A 194 -4.79 -9.59 -3.90
N GLU A 195 -4.37 -10.55 -3.07
CA GLU A 195 -2.99 -10.62 -2.56
C GLU A 195 -2.02 -11.31 -3.54
N ALA A 196 -2.55 -12.05 -4.52
CA ALA A 196 -1.74 -12.69 -5.55
C ALA A 196 -1.28 -11.68 -6.63
N ASP A 197 -0.10 -11.92 -7.19
CA ASP A 197 0.35 -11.19 -8.38
C ASP A 197 -0.63 -11.38 -9.55
N LEU A 198 -0.73 -10.37 -10.42
CA LEU A 198 -1.70 -10.29 -11.52
C LEU A 198 -1.76 -11.57 -12.38
N THR A 199 -0.60 -12.16 -12.69
CA THR A 199 -0.53 -13.38 -13.51
C THR A 199 -1.13 -14.59 -12.80
N TYR A 200 -0.86 -14.74 -11.50
CA TYR A 200 -1.40 -15.82 -10.68
C TYR A 200 -2.90 -15.63 -10.49
N ALA A 201 -3.34 -14.42 -10.18
CA ALA A 201 -4.76 -14.07 -10.05
C ALA A 201 -5.54 -14.34 -11.35
N ALA A 202 -5.01 -13.91 -12.51
CA ALA A 202 -5.64 -14.20 -13.80
C ALA A 202 -5.70 -15.71 -14.07
N SER A 203 -4.63 -16.45 -13.75
CA SER A 203 -4.59 -17.89 -13.95
C SER A 203 -5.53 -18.66 -13.03
N SER A 204 -5.74 -18.24 -11.77
CA SER A 204 -6.71 -18.88 -10.88
C SER A 204 -8.14 -18.64 -11.35
N CYS A 205 -8.47 -17.42 -11.78
CA CYS A 205 -9.78 -17.11 -12.37
C CYS A 205 -10.04 -17.96 -13.61
N PHE A 206 -9.07 -18.07 -14.52
CA PHE A 206 -9.18 -18.93 -15.69
C PHE A 206 -9.39 -20.40 -15.30
N ALA A 207 -8.66 -20.91 -14.31
CA ALA A 207 -8.81 -22.28 -13.85
C ALA A 207 -10.21 -22.56 -13.27
N VAL A 208 -10.78 -21.62 -12.51
CA VAL A 208 -12.15 -21.76 -11.95
C VAL A 208 -13.20 -21.74 -13.06
N VAL A 209 -13.05 -20.85 -14.06
CA VAL A 209 -13.96 -20.80 -15.22
C VAL A 209 -13.86 -22.09 -16.05
N ALA A 210 -12.64 -22.58 -16.29
CA ALA A 210 -12.42 -23.85 -16.98
C ALA A 210 -13.04 -25.03 -16.21
N TYR A 211 -12.95 -25.04 -14.87
CA TYR A 211 -13.58 -26.04 -14.02
C TYR A 211 -15.11 -26.01 -14.11
N LEU A 212 -15.71 -24.81 -14.10
CA LEU A 212 -17.16 -24.63 -14.28
C LEU A 212 -17.61 -25.20 -15.63
N TRP A 213 -16.90 -24.88 -16.71
CA TRP A 213 -17.24 -25.35 -18.06
C TRP A 213 -17.06 -26.86 -18.22
N TRP A 214 -15.96 -27.43 -17.70
CA TRP A 214 -15.70 -28.87 -17.78
C TRP A 214 -16.83 -29.68 -17.13
N ASN A 215 -17.28 -29.26 -15.95
CA ASN A 215 -18.29 -30.01 -15.20
C ASN A 215 -19.73 -29.71 -15.65
N GLY A 216 -19.92 -28.78 -16.60
CA GLY A 216 -21.25 -28.37 -17.06
C GLY A 216 -22.10 -27.77 -15.94
N PHE A 217 -21.45 -27.07 -14.99
CA PHE A 217 -22.15 -26.39 -13.90
C PHE A 217 -22.77 -25.08 -14.39
N ASP A 218 -23.92 -24.73 -13.80
CA ASP A 218 -24.55 -23.45 -14.08
C ASP A 218 -23.81 -22.33 -13.34
N ALA A 219 -23.66 -21.20 -14.03
CA ALA A 219 -23.28 -19.95 -13.37
C ALA A 219 -24.51 -19.49 -12.57
N PHE A 220 -24.36 -19.47 -11.24
CA PHE A 220 -25.41 -19.23 -10.26
C PHE A 220 -26.35 -18.06 -10.55
#